data_AF-A0A7W1ENR1-F1
#
_entry.id   AF-A0A7W1ENR1-F1
#
_cell.length_a   1.000
_cell.length_b   1.000
_cell.length_c   1.000
_cell.angle_alpha   90.00
_cell.angle_beta   90.00
_cell.angle_gamma   90.00
#
_symmetry.space_group_name_H-M   'P 1'
#
loop_
_entity.id
_entity.type
_entity.pdbx_description
1 polymer ?
#
loop_
_entity_poly.entity_id
_entity_poly.type
_entity_poly.pdbx_seq_one_letter_code
_entity_poly.pdbx_strand_id
1 'polypeptide(L)'
;MSRFARACHALLILCLGGRALCAQRVEAGRSGAAVRLELEQGPSFRADSSRASAMHSRVRMNRIPAWAAPLASLAIPGLGQLRLGQDRFVGYLATEGFFLLKYATDSRQAAQSDRQYRQIARDVARRGFVPNPPDTIFQYYEKLSKPQFLESGVFTMALSGPTVPESDSTTYNGSVWLEQRKLYGVRSDDRNSSAYQLALAGYERIAVRQAYRWSWRNAQLEKDIFSRAIDLHDDAARRVSSDVAVLIANHLLSAVDAFAVFRLQQLRSGGIAITGSVPIR
;
A
#
# COMPACT_ATOMS: atom_id res chain seq x y z
N MET A 1 -8.56 3.85 8.02
CA MET A 1 -8.65 3.47 6.60
C MET A 1 -10.08 3.70 6.10
N SER A 2 -10.26 4.68 5.22
CA SER A 2 -11.56 5.08 4.66
C SER A 2 -12.18 3.95 3.84
N ARG A 3 -13.51 3.91 3.73
CA ARG A 3 -14.25 2.94 2.89
C ARG A 3 -13.80 2.98 1.41
N PHE A 4 -13.27 4.12 0.98
CA PHE A 4 -12.70 4.33 -0.36
C PHE A 4 -11.41 3.53 -0.59
N ALA A 5 -10.54 3.43 0.42
CA ALA A 5 -9.32 2.61 0.33
C ALA A 5 -9.64 1.12 0.21
N ARG A 6 -10.70 0.63 0.87
CA ARG A 6 -11.14 -0.78 0.76
C ARG A 6 -11.76 -1.09 -0.60
N ALA A 7 -12.51 -0.14 -1.18
CA ALA A 7 -13.09 -0.29 -2.52
C ALA A 7 -12.02 -0.31 -3.61
N CYS A 8 -11.00 0.56 -3.53
CA CYS A 8 -9.85 0.53 -4.45
C CYS A 8 -9.03 -0.76 -4.30
N HIS A 9 -8.85 -1.26 -3.07
CA HIS A 9 -8.19 -2.54 -2.83
C HIS A 9 -8.97 -3.72 -3.42
N ALA A 10 -10.31 -3.71 -3.30
CA ALA A 10 -11.17 -4.74 -3.88
C ALA A 10 -11.14 -4.73 -5.42
N LEU A 11 -11.12 -3.55 -6.05
CA LEU A 11 -11.02 -3.44 -7.52
C LEU A 11 -9.65 -3.92 -8.02
N LEU A 12 -8.57 -3.61 -7.30
CA LEU A 12 -7.22 -4.11 -7.62
C LEU A 12 -7.12 -5.63 -7.44
N ILE A 13 -7.74 -6.19 -6.39
CA ILE A 13 -7.83 -7.65 -6.16
C ILE A 13 -8.69 -8.33 -7.24
N LEU A 14 -9.74 -7.69 -7.74
CA LEU A 14 -10.54 -8.25 -8.85
C LEU A 14 -9.81 -8.21 -10.20
N CYS A 15 -8.93 -7.23 -10.42
CA CYS A 15 -8.10 -7.15 -11.62
C CYS A 15 -6.84 -8.04 -11.56
N LEU A 16 -6.29 -8.30 -10.36
CA LEU A 16 -5.05 -9.08 -10.17
C LEU A 16 -5.28 -10.49 -9.59
N GLY A 17 -6.46 -10.80 -9.08
CA GLY A 17 -6.78 -12.00 -8.29
C GLY A 17 -7.01 -13.29 -9.09
N GLY A 18 -6.60 -13.35 -10.35
CA GLY A 18 -6.72 -14.56 -11.17
C GLY A 18 -5.65 -15.63 -10.92
N ARG A 19 -4.54 -15.33 -10.22
CA ARG A 19 -3.41 -16.27 -10.07
C ARG A 19 -2.69 -16.16 -8.72
N ALA A 20 -3.39 -16.44 -7.63
CA ALA A 20 -2.77 -16.80 -6.36
C ALA A 20 -3.19 -18.23 -5.96
N LEU A 21 -2.84 -19.21 -6.80
CA LEU A 21 -2.87 -20.62 -6.43
C LEU A 21 -1.57 -21.29 -6.91
N CYS A 22 -0.82 -21.80 -5.93
CA CYS A 22 0.23 -22.80 -6.01
C CYS A 22 1.44 -22.53 -6.92
N ALA A 23 2.58 -22.23 -6.30
CA ALA A 23 3.87 -22.67 -6.81
C ALA A 23 4.73 -23.15 -5.64
N GLN A 24 4.71 -24.46 -5.45
CA GLN A 24 5.61 -25.22 -4.61
C GLN A 24 7.06 -24.99 -5.06
N ARG A 25 7.91 -24.90 -4.03
CA ARG A 25 9.34 -25.15 -3.99
C ARG A 25 9.79 -26.23 -4.98
N VAL A 26 10.63 -25.86 -5.94
CA VAL A 26 11.53 -26.78 -6.67
C VAL A 26 12.93 -26.18 -6.60
N GLU A 27 13.82 -26.88 -5.89
CA GLU A 27 15.26 -26.64 -5.90
C GLU A 27 15.83 -27.04 -7.27
N ALA A 28 16.49 -26.11 -7.94
CA ALA A 28 17.34 -26.40 -9.09
C ALA A 28 18.80 -26.45 -8.62
N GLY A 29 19.32 -27.66 -8.47
CA GLY A 29 20.74 -27.93 -8.27
C GLY A 29 21.53 -27.72 -9.57
N ARG A 30 22.62 -26.96 -9.45
CA ARG A 30 23.68 -26.75 -10.43
C ARG A 30 24.30 -28.06 -10.94
N SER A 31 24.62 -28.08 -12.23
CA SER A 31 25.85 -28.59 -12.88
C SER A 31 25.63 -28.38 -14.40
N GLY A 32 26.46 -27.70 -15.19
CA GLY A 32 27.92 -27.76 -15.29
C GLY A 32 28.26 -28.42 -16.63
N ALA A 33 28.46 -27.64 -17.70
CA ALA A 33 29.13 -28.09 -18.92
C ALA A 33 29.59 -26.87 -19.74
N ALA A 34 30.90 -26.67 -19.77
CA ALA A 34 31.57 -25.80 -20.72
C ALA A 34 31.72 -26.55 -22.04
N VAL A 35 31.37 -25.91 -23.16
CA VAL A 35 31.81 -26.33 -24.49
C VAL A 35 32.35 -25.11 -25.21
N ARG A 36 33.66 -25.17 -25.44
CA ARG A 36 34.48 -24.35 -26.32
C ARG A 36 34.29 -24.87 -27.76
N LEU A 37 34.31 -23.97 -28.74
CA LEU A 37 34.63 -24.09 -30.18
C LEU A 37 34.05 -22.80 -30.79
N GLU A 38 34.57 -22.07 -31.76
CA GLU A 38 35.82 -21.95 -32.52
C GLU A 38 35.50 -20.78 -33.48
N LEU A 39 36.45 -19.89 -33.73
CA LEU A 39 36.24 -18.73 -34.59
C LEU A 39 36.26 -19.18 -36.06
N GLU A 40 35.21 -18.89 -36.82
CA GLU A 40 35.33 -18.70 -38.27
C GLU A 40 34.66 -17.38 -38.69
N GLN A 41 35.42 -16.59 -39.44
CA GLN A 41 34.97 -15.39 -40.15
C GLN A 41 34.60 -15.76 -41.58
N GLY A 42 33.40 -15.37 -42.05
CA GLY A 42 32.98 -15.48 -43.45
C GLY A 42 31.54 -15.00 -43.68
N PRO A 43 31.16 -14.49 -44.86
CA PRO A 43 30.55 -13.16 -44.98
C PRO A 43 29.01 -13.10 -45.06
N SER A 44 28.49 -11.94 -44.61
CA SER A 44 27.23 -11.29 -44.99
C SER A 44 25.99 -12.18 -45.21
N PHE A 45 25.20 -12.38 -44.15
CA PHE A 45 23.79 -12.75 -44.28
C PHE A 45 22.89 -11.55 -43.93
N ARG A 46 22.10 -11.17 -44.94
CA ARG A 46 21.04 -10.16 -44.98
C ARG A 46 20.29 -9.97 -43.67
N ALA A 47 20.16 -8.70 -43.31
CA ALA A 47 19.12 -8.19 -42.44
C ALA A 47 17.73 -8.62 -42.97
N ASP A 48 17.04 -9.52 -42.27
CA ASP A 48 15.58 -9.66 -42.38
C ASP A 48 14.92 -10.48 -41.25
N SER A 49 15.52 -10.55 -40.06
CA SER A 49 14.92 -11.28 -38.92
C SER A 49 14.08 -10.41 -37.98
N SER A 50 14.16 -9.07 -38.09
CA SER A 50 13.40 -8.14 -37.24
C SER A 50 11.96 -7.88 -37.69
N ARG A 51 11.56 -8.33 -38.89
CA ARG A 51 10.15 -8.24 -39.36
C ARG A 51 9.30 -9.49 -39.08
N ALA A 52 9.92 -10.66 -38.90
CA ALA A 52 9.18 -11.92 -38.74
C ALA A 52 8.60 -12.13 -37.32
N SER A 53 9.23 -11.54 -36.28
CA SER A 53 8.70 -11.63 -34.90
C SER A 53 7.51 -10.71 -34.63
N ALA A 54 7.31 -9.64 -35.40
CA ALA A 54 6.17 -8.74 -35.24
C ALA A 54 4.85 -9.29 -35.82
N MET A 55 4.91 -10.36 -36.61
CA MET A 55 3.74 -10.90 -37.33
C MET A 55 2.93 -11.92 -36.51
N HIS A 56 3.52 -12.54 -35.49
CA HIS A 56 2.83 -13.57 -34.68
C HIS A 56 2.00 -13.02 -33.50
N SER A 57 2.11 -11.73 -33.16
CA SER A 57 1.32 -11.11 -32.08
C SER A 57 0.01 -10.46 -32.56
N ARG A 58 -0.25 -10.38 -33.88
CA ARG A 58 -1.50 -9.81 -34.43
C ARG A 58 -2.73 -10.73 -34.29
N VAL A 59 -2.55 -11.97 -33.85
CA VAL A 59 -3.56 -13.05 -34.03
C VAL A 59 -4.66 -13.12 -32.96
N ARG A 60 -4.70 -12.26 -31.91
CA ARG A 60 -5.78 -12.34 -30.90
C ARG A 60 -6.48 -11.05 -30.47
N MET A 61 -6.15 -9.89 -31.05
CA MET A 61 -6.77 -8.61 -30.66
C MET A 61 -8.05 -8.26 -31.46
N ASN A 62 -8.38 -9.00 -32.52
CA ASN A 62 -9.57 -8.75 -33.35
C ASN A 62 -10.91 -9.03 -32.65
N ARG A 63 -10.91 -9.64 -31.45
CA ARG A 63 -12.14 -9.88 -30.68
C ARG A 63 -12.64 -8.66 -29.90
N ILE A 64 -11.79 -7.67 -29.66
CA ILE A 64 -12.20 -6.43 -28.98
C ILE A 64 -12.66 -5.44 -30.06
N PRO A 65 -13.90 -4.96 -30.04
CA PRO A 65 -14.34 -3.96 -31.00
C PRO A 65 -13.60 -2.63 -30.74
N ALA A 66 -13.32 -1.85 -31.80
CA ALA A 66 -12.50 -0.64 -31.69
C ALA A 66 -13.08 0.41 -30.71
N TRP A 67 -14.41 0.48 -30.59
CA TRP A 67 -15.09 1.36 -29.62
C TRP A 67 -14.79 0.99 -28.16
N ALA A 68 -14.42 -0.26 -27.89
CA ALA A 68 -14.07 -0.73 -26.56
C ALA A 68 -12.59 -0.49 -26.20
N ALA A 69 -11.80 0.15 -27.08
CA ALA A 69 -10.39 0.46 -26.81
C ALA A 69 -10.17 1.24 -25.49
N PRO A 70 -10.99 2.25 -25.11
CA PRO A 70 -10.83 2.92 -23.83
C PRO A 70 -11.09 1.99 -22.63
N LEU A 71 -12.10 1.12 -22.73
CA LEU A 71 -12.43 0.14 -21.70
C LEU A 71 -11.31 -0.90 -21.55
N ALA A 72 -10.70 -1.31 -22.67
CA ALA A 72 -9.55 -2.19 -22.68
C ALA A 72 -8.36 -1.55 -21.93
N SER A 73 -8.10 -0.26 -22.14
CA SER A 73 -7.06 0.50 -21.42
C SER A 73 -7.34 0.69 -19.92
N LEU A 74 -8.61 0.75 -19.51
CA LEU A 74 -8.97 0.74 -18.08
C LEU A 74 -8.68 -0.61 -17.42
N ALA A 75 -8.76 -1.72 -18.15
CA ALA A 75 -8.44 -3.04 -17.63
C ALA A 75 -6.93 -3.29 -17.61
N ILE A 76 -6.25 -2.97 -18.71
CA ILE A 76 -4.80 -3.10 -18.87
C ILE A 76 -4.28 -1.84 -19.57
N PRO A 77 -3.42 -1.04 -18.94
CA PRO A 77 -2.95 0.21 -19.52
C PRO A 77 -2.14 -0.09 -20.79
N GLY A 78 -2.39 0.70 -21.84
CA GLY A 78 -1.84 0.52 -23.17
C GLY A 78 -2.64 -0.41 -24.09
N LEU A 79 -3.59 -1.19 -23.57
CA LEU A 79 -4.29 -2.20 -24.38
C LEU A 79 -5.16 -1.57 -25.48
N GLY A 80 -5.77 -0.41 -25.24
CA GLY A 80 -6.48 0.37 -26.25
C GLY A 80 -5.56 0.88 -27.37
N GLN A 81 -4.38 1.37 -27.02
CA GLN A 81 -3.36 1.81 -27.97
C GLN A 81 -2.89 0.64 -28.84
N LEU A 82 -2.59 -0.51 -28.21
CA LEU A 82 -2.23 -1.73 -28.92
C LEU A 82 -3.34 -2.16 -29.88
N ARG A 83 -4.61 -2.06 -29.45
CA ARG A 83 -5.77 -2.36 -30.29
C ARG A 83 -5.93 -1.41 -31.47
N LEU A 84 -5.58 -0.14 -31.29
CA LEU A 84 -5.64 0.90 -32.31
C LEU A 84 -4.35 0.98 -33.16
N GLY A 85 -3.42 0.03 -32.97
CA GLY A 85 -2.17 -0.07 -33.73
C GLY A 85 -1.17 1.05 -33.41
N GLN A 86 -1.23 1.63 -32.22
CA GLN A 86 -0.33 2.70 -31.77
C GLN A 86 0.80 2.12 -30.91
N ASP A 87 2.05 2.45 -31.21
CA ASP A 87 3.24 1.95 -30.47
C ASP A 87 3.37 2.52 -29.05
N ARG A 88 2.61 3.57 -28.72
CA ARG A 88 2.60 4.22 -27.40
C ARG A 88 2.16 3.29 -26.26
N PHE A 89 1.57 2.13 -26.57
CA PHE A 89 1.22 1.11 -25.58
C PHE A 89 2.43 0.67 -24.74
N VAL A 90 3.63 0.67 -25.31
CA VAL A 90 4.87 0.27 -24.61
C VAL A 90 5.15 1.18 -23.42
N GLY A 91 4.93 2.49 -23.54
CA GLY A 91 5.17 3.45 -22.45
C GLY A 91 4.25 3.20 -21.26
N TYR A 92 2.97 2.94 -21.52
CA TYR A 92 1.98 2.61 -20.50
C TYR A 92 2.30 1.29 -19.80
N LEU A 93 2.67 0.25 -20.55
CA LEU A 93 3.05 -1.05 -19.99
C LEU A 93 4.36 -1.00 -19.20
N ALA A 94 5.36 -0.25 -19.67
CA ALA A 94 6.62 -0.08 -18.96
C ALA A 94 6.41 0.64 -17.62
N THR A 95 5.59 1.69 -17.62
CA THR A 95 5.21 2.42 -16.40
C THR A 95 4.47 1.50 -15.43
N GLU A 96 3.48 0.75 -15.92
CA GLU A 96 2.73 -0.22 -15.12
C GLU A 96 3.65 -1.26 -14.47
N GLY A 97 4.52 -1.90 -15.27
CA GLY A 97 5.46 -2.90 -14.78
C GLY A 97 6.41 -2.34 -13.71
N PHE A 98 6.94 -1.14 -13.92
CA PHE A 98 7.81 -0.48 -12.94
C PHE A 98 7.08 -0.22 -11.61
N PHE A 99 5.89 0.37 -11.65
CA PHE A 99 5.14 0.70 -10.43
C PHE A 99 4.58 -0.54 -9.72
N LEU A 100 4.26 -1.62 -10.43
CA LEU A 100 3.92 -2.90 -9.81
C LEU A 100 5.09 -3.50 -9.02
N LEU A 101 6.30 -3.46 -9.57
CA LEU A 101 7.51 -3.91 -8.87
C LEU A 101 7.82 -3.03 -7.65
N LYS A 102 7.65 -1.71 -7.80
CA LYS A 102 7.82 -0.74 -6.72
C LYS A 102 6.81 -0.99 -5.59
N TYR A 103 5.52 -1.10 -5.93
CA TYR A 103 4.44 -1.43 -5.00
C TYR A 103 4.71 -2.73 -4.23
N ALA A 104 5.17 -3.78 -4.92
CA ALA A 104 5.50 -5.05 -4.28
C ALA A 104 6.65 -4.93 -3.28
N THR A 105 7.67 -4.12 -3.61
CA THR A 105 8.82 -3.86 -2.74
C THR A 105 8.42 -3.04 -1.52
N ASP A 106 7.73 -1.92 -1.73
CA ASP A 106 7.25 -1.04 -0.66
C ASP A 106 6.26 -1.76 0.27
N SER A 107 5.41 -2.64 -0.27
CA SER A 107 4.49 -3.48 0.53
C SER A 107 5.23 -4.48 1.42
N ARG A 108 6.29 -5.11 0.92
CA ARG A 108 7.13 -6.02 1.72
C ARG A 108 7.85 -5.28 2.84
N GLN A 109 8.36 -4.08 2.55
CA GLN A 109 9.01 -3.23 3.54
C GLN A 109 8.05 -2.78 4.65
N ALA A 110 6.82 -2.38 4.28
CA ALA A 110 5.77 -2.05 5.25
C ALA A 110 5.47 -3.26 6.16
N ALA A 111 5.28 -4.44 5.58
CA ALA A 111 5.01 -5.66 6.34
C ALA A 111 6.18 -6.09 7.24
N GLN A 112 7.42 -5.87 6.81
CA GLN A 112 8.61 -6.15 7.64
C GLN A 112 8.69 -5.20 8.83
N SER A 113 8.52 -3.90 8.59
CA SER A 113 8.56 -2.88 9.63
C SER A 113 7.42 -3.09 10.64
N ASP A 114 6.24 -3.50 10.16
CA ASP A 114 5.10 -3.91 10.97
C ASP A 114 5.44 -5.02 11.97
N ARG A 115 6.06 -6.10 11.49
CA ARG A 115 6.50 -7.19 12.37
C ARG A 115 7.55 -6.73 13.36
N GLN A 116 8.49 -5.90 12.93
CA GLN A 116 9.61 -5.45 13.73
C GLN A 116 9.16 -4.61 14.93
N TYR A 117 8.37 -3.55 14.72
CA TYR A 117 7.97 -2.70 15.86
C TYR A 117 7.06 -3.49 16.83
N ARG A 118 6.17 -4.36 16.31
CA ARG A 118 5.32 -5.22 17.16
C ARG A 118 6.14 -6.19 17.99
N GLN A 119 7.19 -6.75 17.41
CA GLN A 119 8.10 -7.63 18.12
C GLN A 119 8.83 -6.87 19.24
N ILE A 120 9.42 -5.71 18.97
CA ILE A 120 10.11 -4.91 19.99
C ILE A 120 9.15 -4.52 21.13
N ALA A 121 7.93 -4.10 20.80
CA ALA A 121 6.94 -3.78 21.82
C ALA A 121 6.61 -4.98 22.73
N ARG A 122 6.43 -6.18 22.16
CA ARG A 122 6.15 -7.40 22.93
C ARG A 122 7.35 -7.82 23.76
N ASP A 123 8.51 -7.91 23.12
CA ASP A 123 9.71 -8.51 23.70
C ASP A 123 10.39 -7.58 24.69
N VAL A 124 10.20 -6.26 24.60
CA VAL A 124 10.86 -5.27 25.45
C VAL A 124 9.85 -4.53 26.31
N ALA A 125 9.01 -3.69 25.71
CA ALA A 125 8.14 -2.79 26.46
C ALA A 125 7.06 -3.50 27.29
N ARG A 126 6.64 -4.69 26.86
CA ARG A 126 5.54 -5.45 27.47
C ARG A 126 5.98 -6.71 28.22
N ARG A 127 7.29 -7.03 28.22
CA ARG A 127 7.85 -8.27 28.80
C ARG A 127 7.42 -8.52 30.24
N GLY A 128 7.32 -7.46 31.06
CA GLY A 128 7.05 -7.56 32.50
C GLY A 128 5.57 -7.51 32.92
N PHE A 129 4.61 -7.42 31.99
CA PHE A 129 3.21 -7.17 32.36
C PHE A 129 2.28 -8.35 32.12
N VAL A 130 2.24 -8.89 30.91
CA VAL A 130 1.36 -10.02 30.56
C VAL A 130 2.13 -10.96 29.64
N PRO A 131 2.15 -12.29 29.90
CA PRO A 131 2.92 -13.25 29.09
C PRO A 131 2.47 -13.32 27.62
N ASN A 132 1.17 -13.17 27.37
CA ASN A 132 0.58 -13.18 26.03
C ASN A 132 -0.20 -11.88 25.81
N PRO A 133 0.51 -10.78 25.51
CA PRO A 133 -0.15 -9.52 25.22
C PRO A 133 -1.07 -9.67 24.00
N PRO A 134 -2.36 -9.26 24.07
CA PRO A 134 -3.21 -9.26 22.89
C PRO A 134 -2.58 -8.39 21.81
N ASP A 135 -2.63 -8.88 20.57
CA ASP A 135 -2.28 -8.07 19.40
C ASP A 135 -3.33 -6.98 19.22
N THR A 136 -2.90 -5.82 18.73
CA THR A 136 -3.72 -4.61 18.71
C THR A 136 -3.67 -3.93 17.37
N ILE A 137 -4.55 -2.94 17.24
CA ILE A 137 -4.49 -1.98 16.14
C ILE A 137 -3.28 -1.04 16.29
N PHE A 138 -2.86 -0.46 15.17
CA PHE A 138 -1.73 0.46 15.07
C PHE A 138 -1.76 1.62 16.08
N GLN A 139 -2.95 2.18 16.35
CA GLN A 139 -3.12 3.33 17.25
C GLN A 139 -2.62 3.09 18.68
N TYR A 140 -2.56 1.83 19.11
CA TYR A 140 -1.95 1.50 20.40
C TYR A 140 -0.43 1.69 20.34
N TYR A 141 0.23 1.20 19.30
CA TYR A 141 1.68 1.31 19.13
C TYR A 141 2.11 2.77 18.95
N GLU A 142 1.27 3.63 18.37
CA GLU A 142 1.49 5.08 18.36
C GLU A 142 1.53 5.70 19.77
N LYS A 143 0.77 5.14 20.73
CA LYS A 143 0.86 5.59 22.13
C LYS A 143 2.21 5.21 22.76
N LEU A 144 2.78 4.07 22.37
CA LEU A 144 4.07 3.57 22.86
C LEU A 144 5.24 4.39 22.32
N SER A 145 5.12 4.92 21.10
CA SER A 145 6.19 5.73 20.48
C SER A 145 6.24 7.17 20.99
N LYS A 146 5.22 7.63 21.73
CA LYS A 146 5.16 9.01 22.23
C LYS A 146 6.45 9.37 22.98
N PRO A 147 7.22 10.37 22.52
CA PRO A 147 8.55 10.65 23.05
C PRO A 147 8.50 11.04 24.53
N GLN A 148 7.48 11.78 24.94
CA GLN A 148 7.33 12.32 26.29
C GLN A 148 7.02 11.27 27.38
N PHE A 149 6.61 10.05 27.02
CA PHE A 149 6.25 9.02 27.99
C PHE A 149 7.21 7.84 27.94
N LEU A 150 7.80 7.49 29.07
CA LEU A 150 8.59 6.26 29.20
C LEU A 150 7.73 5.05 29.55
N GLU A 151 6.50 5.25 30.02
CA GLU A 151 5.59 4.15 30.33
C GLU A 151 4.12 4.56 30.23
N SER A 152 3.25 3.56 30.13
CA SER A 152 1.81 3.80 30.18
C SER A 152 1.34 4.26 31.55
N GLY A 153 2.01 3.80 32.61
CA GLY A 153 1.50 3.83 33.97
C GLY A 153 0.37 2.81 34.21
N VAL A 154 -0.32 2.90 35.35
CA VAL A 154 -1.42 1.99 35.74
C VAL A 154 -2.77 2.48 35.25
N PHE A 155 -3.67 1.57 34.85
CA PHE A 155 -5.03 1.96 34.45
C PHE A 155 -5.89 2.33 35.66
N THR A 156 -5.75 1.59 36.74
CA THR A 156 -6.41 1.84 38.02
C THR A 156 -5.42 1.60 39.14
N MET A 157 -5.41 2.48 40.13
CA MET A 157 -4.66 2.29 41.38
C MET A 157 -5.42 1.41 42.37
N ALA A 158 -6.72 1.18 42.15
CA ALA A 158 -7.50 0.30 43.01
C ALA A 158 -7.19 -1.17 42.74
N LEU A 159 -7.01 -1.95 43.81
CA LEU A 159 -6.84 -3.41 43.75
C LEU A 159 -8.15 -4.12 43.35
N SER A 160 -9.29 -3.54 43.71
CA SER A 160 -10.63 -4.01 43.36
C SER A 160 -11.64 -2.86 43.42
N GLY A 161 -12.77 -2.99 42.73
CA GLY A 161 -13.84 -1.99 42.74
C GLY A 161 -13.70 -0.94 41.64
N PRO A 162 -14.21 0.28 41.84
CA PRO A 162 -14.27 1.30 40.79
C PRO A 162 -12.88 1.77 40.38
N THR A 163 -12.75 2.19 39.12
CA THR A 163 -11.51 2.74 38.56
C THR A 163 -11.03 3.93 39.38
N VAL A 164 -9.78 3.87 39.84
CA VAL A 164 -9.07 4.99 40.47
C VAL A 164 -7.97 5.42 39.51
N PRO A 165 -8.16 6.50 38.75
CA PRO A 165 -7.19 6.93 37.74
C PRO A 165 -5.82 7.22 38.34
N GLU A 166 -4.76 7.00 37.56
CA GLU A 166 -3.40 7.33 37.96
C GLU A 166 -3.21 8.84 38.12
N SER A 167 -2.52 9.25 39.20
CA SER A 167 -2.25 10.67 39.49
C SER A 167 -0.91 11.16 38.95
N ASP A 168 0.02 10.26 38.62
CA ASP A 168 1.33 10.62 38.08
C ASP A 168 1.25 11.09 36.63
N SER A 169 1.23 12.40 36.43
CA SER A 169 1.17 13.01 35.09
C SER A 169 2.39 12.75 34.20
N THR A 170 3.48 12.16 34.72
CA THR A 170 4.64 11.77 33.91
C THR A 170 4.44 10.45 33.15
N THR A 171 3.39 9.70 33.48
CA THR A 171 2.95 8.53 32.71
C THR A 171 1.90 8.92 31.67
N TYR A 172 1.71 8.07 30.66
CA TYR A 172 0.66 8.30 29.67
C TYR A 172 -0.73 8.37 30.33
N ASN A 173 -1.10 7.40 31.18
CA ASN A 173 -2.42 7.35 31.79
C ASN A 173 -2.66 8.52 32.75
N GLY A 174 -1.69 8.88 33.59
CA GLY A 174 -1.85 10.04 34.46
C GLY A 174 -1.96 11.35 33.68
N SER A 175 -1.27 11.48 32.54
CA SER A 175 -1.44 12.64 31.65
C SER A 175 -2.85 12.71 31.05
N VAL A 176 -3.42 11.56 30.63
CA VAL A 176 -4.79 11.46 30.13
C VAL A 176 -5.77 11.86 31.23
N TRP A 177 -5.57 11.39 32.47
CA TRP A 177 -6.44 11.76 33.59
C TRP A 177 -6.41 13.26 33.85
N LEU A 178 -5.22 13.86 33.92
CA LEU A 178 -5.05 15.30 34.09
C LEU A 178 -5.74 16.09 32.97
N GLU A 179 -5.63 15.65 31.73
CA GLU A 179 -6.27 16.27 30.58
C GLU A 179 -7.81 16.22 30.69
N GLN A 180 -8.37 15.06 31.03
CA GLN A 180 -9.82 14.93 31.20
C GLN A 180 -10.35 15.77 32.37
N ARG A 181 -9.61 15.84 33.49
CA ARG A 181 -9.97 16.73 34.61
C ARG A 181 -10.02 18.19 34.19
N LYS A 182 -9.05 18.64 33.39
CA LYS A 182 -9.02 20.01 32.86
C LYS A 182 -10.19 20.26 31.92
N LEU A 183 -10.47 19.31 31.02
CA LEU A 183 -11.55 19.41 30.04
C LEU A 183 -12.93 19.59 30.69
N TYR A 184 -13.20 18.87 31.78
CA TYR A 184 -14.49 18.93 32.49
C TYR A 184 -14.49 19.81 33.74
N GLY A 185 -13.39 20.55 34.00
CA GLY A 185 -13.32 21.49 35.13
C GLY A 185 -13.39 20.82 36.52
N VAL A 186 -12.83 19.62 36.67
CA VAL A 186 -12.85 18.86 37.94
C VAL A 186 -11.95 19.52 38.99
N ARG A 187 -12.57 20.22 39.95
CA ARG A 187 -11.88 20.98 41.02
C ARG A 187 -11.69 20.22 42.34
N SER A 188 -12.54 19.25 42.63
CA SER A 188 -12.40 18.38 43.79
C SER A 188 -12.36 16.92 43.36
N ASP A 189 -11.91 16.04 44.25
CA ASP A 189 -11.92 14.59 44.04
C ASP A 189 -13.25 13.95 44.48
N ASP A 190 -14.33 14.76 44.57
CA ASP A 190 -15.69 14.24 44.81
C ASP A 190 -16.15 13.42 43.60
N ARG A 191 -16.15 12.10 43.80
CA ARG A 191 -16.48 11.10 42.79
C ARG A 191 -17.94 11.11 42.37
N ASN A 192 -18.81 11.72 43.16
CA ASN A 192 -20.24 11.84 42.86
C ASN A 192 -20.55 13.06 42.01
N SER A 193 -19.60 13.98 41.84
CA SER A 193 -19.80 15.14 40.97
C SER A 193 -19.91 14.73 39.50
N SER A 194 -20.83 15.36 38.76
CA SER A 194 -21.04 15.10 37.34
C SER A 194 -19.78 15.36 36.51
N ALA A 195 -19.03 16.41 36.84
CA ALA A 195 -17.74 16.73 36.22
C ALA A 195 -16.73 15.60 36.39
N TYR A 196 -16.61 15.03 37.60
CA TYR A 196 -15.72 13.91 37.86
C TYR A 196 -16.13 12.68 37.06
N GLN A 197 -17.41 12.35 37.02
CA GLN A 197 -17.92 11.19 36.28
C GLN A 197 -17.68 11.31 34.77
N LEU A 198 -17.88 12.50 34.19
CA LEU A 198 -17.58 12.76 32.78
C LEU A 198 -16.08 12.62 32.48
N ALA A 199 -15.22 13.19 33.33
CA ALA A 199 -13.78 13.03 33.21
C ALA A 199 -13.36 11.56 33.31
N LEU A 200 -13.95 10.81 34.24
CA LEU A 200 -13.68 9.39 34.43
C LEU A 200 -14.09 8.58 33.20
N ALA A 201 -15.28 8.84 32.65
CA ALA A 201 -15.74 8.18 31.43
C ALA A 201 -14.84 8.49 30.21
N GLY A 202 -14.32 9.71 30.11
CA GLY A 202 -13.33 10.09 29.11
C GLY A 202 -12.00 9.35 29.31
N TYR A 203 -11.52 9.28 30.55
CA TYR A 203 -10.31 8.55 30.92
C TYR A 203 -10.42 7.06 30.56
N GLU A 204 -11.50 6.37 30.96
CA GLU A 204 -11.70 4.94 30.71
C GLU A 204 -11.78 4.56 29.23
N ARG A 205 -12.10 5.53 28.36
CA ARG A 205 -12.13 5.37 26.91
C ARG A 205 -10.75 5.49 26.27
N ILE A 206 -9.89 6.36 26.80
CA ILE A 206 -8.62 6.76 26.17
C ILE A 206 -7.42 6.05 26.80
N ALA A 207 -7.44 5.88 28.12
CA ALA A 207 -6.34 5.31 28.89
C ALA A 207 -5.99 3.89 28.45
N VAL A 208 -4.72 3.55 28.60
CA VAL A 208 -4.19 2.21 28.32
C VAL A 208 -4.63 1.27 29.45
N ARG A 209 -5.42 0.25 29.11
CA ARG A 209 -5.90 -0.77 30.06
C ARG A 209 -4.75 -1.65 30.56
N GLN A 210 -4.97 -2.31 31.69
CA GLN A 210 -3.98 -3.18 32.34
C GLN A 210 -3.36 -4.23 31.40
N ALA A 211 -4.17 -4.88 30.55
CA ALA A 211 -3.70 -5.87 29.58
C ALA A 211 -2.75 -5.30 28.51
N TYR A 212 -2.75 -3.98 28.33
CA TYR A 212 -1.97 -3.24 27.35
C TYR A 212 -0.88 -2.38 27.97
N ARG A 213 -0.61 -2.57 29.27
CA ARG A 213 0.44 -1.85 30.00
C ARG A 213 1.80 -2.04 29.31
N TRP A 214 2.59 -0.98 29.29
CA TRP A 214 3.92 -0.96 28.68
C TRP A 214 4.87 -0.05 29.45
N SER A 215 6.18 -0.31 29.37
CA SER A 215 7.24 0.51 29.95
C SER A 215 8.54 0.33 29.18
N TRP A 216 9.14 1.45 28.77
CA TRP A 216 10.49 1.56 28.20
C TRP A 216 11.54 1.90 29.26
N ARG A 217 11.20 1.79 30.56
CA ARG A 217 12.18 2.02 31.62
C ARG A 217 13.36 1.06 31.45
N ASN A 218 14.56 1.63 31.40
CA ASN A 218 15.82 0.92 31.16
C ASN A 218 15.93 0.30 29.75
N ALA A 219 15.16 0.79 28.77
CA ALA A 219 15.14 0.32 27.39
C ALA A 219 14.94 1.46 26.38
N GLN A 220 15.55 2.62 26.65
CA GLN A 220 15.41 3.83 25.84
C GLN A 220 16.02 3.66 24.44
N LEU A 221 17.11 2.91 24.32
CA LEU A 221 17.70 2.59 23.03
C LEU A 221 16.73 1.79 22.15
N GLU A 222 16.07 0.80 22.74
CA GLU A 222 15.05 -0.02 22.09
C GLU A 222 13.82 0.80 21.73
N LYS A 223 13.44 1.79 22.56
CA LYS A 223 12.40 2.76 22.25
C LYS A 223 12.74 3.54 20.98
N ASP A 224 13.98 4.01 20.83
CA ASP A 224 14.40 4.73 19.62
C ASP A 224 14.37 3.84 18.37
N ILE A 225 14.78 2.56 18.50
CA ILE A 225 14.68 1.59 17.41
C ILE A 225 13.20 1.33 17.06
N PHE A 226 12.34 1.19 18.07
CA PHE A 226 10.91 1.02 17.90
C PHE A 226 10.25 2.21 17.17
N SER A 227 10.57 3.43 17.59
CA SER A 227 10.05 4.65 16.95
C SER A 227 10.50 4.74 15.49
N ARG A 228 11.78 4.48 15.20
CA ARG A 228 12.27 4.41 13.80
C ARG A 228 11.55 3.35 12.97
N ALA A 229 11.21 2.20 13.55
CA ALA A 229 10.47 1.15 12.84
C ALA A 229 9.02 1.56 12.53
N ILE A 230 8.39 2.37 13.40
CA ILE A 230 7.08 2.99 13.12
C ILE A 230 7.20 4.03 12.00
N ASP A 231 8.20 4.89 12.05
CA ASP A 231 8.41 5.90 11.00
C ASP A 231 8.63 5.25 9.63
N LEU A 232 9.44 4.19 9.58
CA LEU A 232 9.68 3.39 8.38
C LEU A 232 8.41 2.72 7.85
N HIS A 233 7.56 2.21 8.76
CA HIS A 233 6.26 1.65 8.39
C HIS A 233 5.35 2.72 7.76
N ASP A 234 5.26 3.89 8.37
CA ASP A 234 4.40 4.98 7.90
C ASP A 234 4.88 5.56 6.57
N ASP A 235 6.19 5.70 6.40
CA ASP A 235 6.80 6.07 5.13
C ASP A 235 6.53 5.03 4.04
N ALA A 236 6.68 3.74 4.34
CA ALA A 236 6.38 2.68 3.39
C ALA A 236 4.89 2.65 3.03
N ALA A 237 3.99 2.83 3.99
CA ALA A 237 2.54 2.89 3.75
C ALA A 237 2.14 4.10 2.89
N ARG A 238 2.79 5.25 3.08
CA ARG A 238 2.65 6.42 2.19
C ARG A 238 3.12 6.09 0.78
N ARG A 239 4.30 5.49 0.61
CA ARG A 239 4.82 5.09 -0.71
C ARG A 239 3.90 4.10 -1.43
N VAL A 240 3.41 3.08 -0.73
CA VAL A 240 2.41 2.13 -1.27
C VAL A 240 1.16 2.86 -1.78
N SER A 241 0.68 3.86 -1.04
CA SER A 241 -0.49 4.65 -1.44
C SER A 241 -0.19 5.51 -2.68
N SER A 242 0.99 6.11 -2.75
CA SER A 242 1.46 6.88 -3.91
C SER A 242 1.61 5.99 -5.15
N ASP A 243 2.16 4.79 -5.02
CA ASP A 243 2.32 3.85 -6.14
C ASP A 243 0.96 3.46 -6.73
N VAL A 244 -0.02 3.13 -5.88
CA VAL A 244 -1.39 2.84 -6.32
C VAL A 244 -2.02 4.03 -7.04
N ALA A 245 -1.80 5.25 -6.54
CA ALA A 245 -2.31 6.45 -7.20
C ALA A 245 -1.71 6.63 -8.61
N VAL A 246 -0.42 6.33 -8.78
CA VAL A 246 0.23 6.39 -10.10
C VAL A 246 -0.29 5.30 -11.03
N LEU A 247 -0.49 4.06 -10.55
CA LEU A 247 -1.10 2.99 -11.34
C LEU A 247 -2.50 3.40 -11.84
N ILE A 248 -3.34 3.93 -10.95
CA ILE A 248 -4.68 4.42 -11.34
C ILE A 248 -4.57 5.54 -12.38
N ALA A 249 -3.67 6.51 -12.19
CA ALA A 249 -3.46 7.58 -13.15
C ALA A 249 -3.00 7.06 -14.52
N ASN A 250 -2.12 6.06 -14.54
CA ASN A 250 -1.63 5.40 -15.75
C ASN A 250 -2.77 4.76 -16.55
N HIS A 251 -3.67 4.03 -15.88
CA HIS A 251 -4.87 3.46 -16.49
C HIS A 251 -5.79 4.53 -17.08
N LEU A 252 -6.07 5.61 -16.33
CA LEU A 252 -6.95 6.68 -16.79
C LEU A 252 -6.37 7.45 -17.97
N LEU A 253 -5.08 7.80 -17.92
CA LEU A 253 -4.40 8.47 -19.02
C LEU A 253 -4.37 7.60 -20.27
N SER A 254 -4.12 6.30 -20.11
CA SER A 254 -4.18 5.35 -21.22
C SER A 254 -5.59 5.26 -21.83
N ALA A 255 -6.64 5.23 -21.00
CA ALA A 255 -8.02 5.18 -21.50
C ALA A 255 -8.42 6.44 -22.26
N VAL A 256 -8.03 7.62 -21.76
CA VAL A 256 -8.29 8.91 -22.42
C VAL A 256 -7.56 9.00 -23.75
N ASP A 257 -6.28 8.62 -23.81
CA ASP A 257 -5.51 8.61 -25.07
C ASP A 257 -6.12 7.63 -26.09
N ALA A 258 -6.52 6.43 -25.66
CA ALA A 258 -7.20 5.47 -26.53
C ALA A 258 -8.53 6.01 -27.06
N PHE A 259 -9.30 6.71 -26.22
CA PHE A 259 -10.54 7.36 -26.63
C PHE A 259 -10.30 8.47 -27.66
N ALA A 260 -9.30 9.32 -27.44
CA ALA A 260 -8.94 10.39 -28.36
C ALA A 260 -8.53 9.84 -29.73
N VAL A 261 -7.67 8.81 -29.77
CA VAL A 261 -7.25 8.15 -31.01
C VAL A 261 -8.43 7.49 -31.71
N PHE A 262 -9.29 6.77 -30.97
CA PHE A 262 -10.50 6.17 -31.53
C PHE A 262 -11.41 7.21 -32.19
N ARG A 263 -11.65 8.35 -31.52
CA ARG A 263 -12.47 9.45 -32.06
C ARG A 263 -11.87 10.06 -33.32
N LEU A 264 -10.56 10.26 -33.37
CA LEU A 264 -9.87 10.76 -34.55
C LEU A 264 -9.96 9.78 -35.74
N GLN A 265 -9.84 8.48 -35.49
CA GLN A 265 -10.02 7.46 -36.53
C GLN A 265 -11.46 7.45 -37.07
N GLN A 266 -12.46 7.56 -36.18
CA GLN A 266 -13.86 7.62 -36.59
C GLN A 266 -14.17 8.84 -37.47
N LEU A 267 -13.63 10.02 -37.12
CA LEU A 267 -13.78 11.23 -37.93
C LEU A 267 -13.14 11.09 -39.32
N ARG A 268 -11.97 10.43 -39.41
CA ARG A 268 -11.30 10.15 -40.69
C ARG A 268 -12.08 9.17 -41.57
N SER A 269 -12.68 8.14 -40.98
CA SER A 269 -13.48 7.15 -41.70
C SER A 269 -14.87 7.65 -42.10
N GLY A 270 -15.38 8.71 -41.46
CA GLY A 270 -16.66 9.36 -41.80
C GLY A 270 -16.54 10.52 -42.81
N GLY A 271 -15.33 10.83 -43.30
CA GLY A 271 -15.11 11.84 -44.33
C GLY A 271 -15.58 11.36 -45.71
N ILE A 272 -16.49 12.09 -46.33
CA ILE A 272 -16.96 11.86 -47.71
C ILE A 272 -15.75 11.91 -48.66
N ALA A 273 -15.44 10.79 -49.30
CA ALA A 273 -14.52 10.76 -50.43
C ALA A 273 -15.22 11.35 -51.65
N ILE A 274 -14.98 12.64 -51.94
CA ILE A 274 -15.39 13.24 -53.21
C ILE A 274 -14.38 12.78 -54.27
N THR A 275 -14.62 11.64 -54.89
CA THR A 275 -13.96 11.26 -56.15
C THR A 275 -14.57 12.10 -57.28
N GLY A 276 -13.93 13.23 -57.58
CA GLY A 276 -14.19 13.98 -58.80
C GLY A 276 -13.39 13.40 -59.95
N SER A 277 -14.04 12.66 -60.86
CA SER A 277 -13.45 12.35 -62.16
C SER A 277 -13.71 13.52 -63.11
N VAL A 278 -12.66 14.21 -63.55
CA VAL A 278 -12.75 15.24 -64.60
C VAL A 278 -12.69 14.53 -65.95
N PRO A 279 -13.76 14.55 -66.78
CA PRO A 279 -13.66 14.08 -68.15
C PRO A 279 -12.85 15.11 -68.95
N ILE A 280 -11.71 14.68 -69.50
CA ILE A 280 -10.97 15.44 -70.51
C ILE A 280 -11.75 15.28 -71.82
N ARG A 281 -12.23 16.39 -72.38
CA ARG A 281 -12.76 16.49 -73.75
C ARG A 281 -11.76 17.24 -74.62
#